data_AF-A0A2V5KNM6-F1
#
_entry.id   AF-A0A2V5KNM6-F1
#
_cell.length_a   1.000
_cell.length_b   1.000
_cell.length_c   1.000
_cell.angle_alpha   90.00
_cell.angle_beta   90.00
_cell.angle_gamma   90.00
#
_symmetry.space_group_name_H-M   'P 1'
#
loop_
_entity.id
_entity.type
_entity.pdbx_description
1 polymer ?
#
loop_
_entity_poly.entity_id
_entity_poly.type
_entity_poly.pdbx_seq_one_letter_code
_entity_poly.pdbx_strand_id
1 'polypeptide(L)'
;MTQQDSESIAPAGEVFISYSWDSEAHLRGVLELSNRLRSEGIDCVIDQYEVSPPDGWPRWMDKKIRDSRLILMICTETYCKRVMGEESPDKGMGVRWEGGLIYQHLYNAGANQKFIPVLFRAADKKFIPTPLQSATHYELDSEAGYDRLYARLLNRPGVRKPELGRVRPAPKKEVKTNLSMYVTGPINVDLWNQAKWRGTLFLQYDGQPPILGLGFLDEKHARQIFEEWHKRYGERDAFEELRISIIEGDIKGELPGYTVHIGIDLENTIKRYKDAGLAIDPENSMFMMVSRLNRMNPGPGSKNLEMFKDLYRHYKTYSLVPAVMKPDGSAVKPMLELGIFKNAIHFRQASEIDPKHDPDAPVLGSSRVKRPLTHYGRSLKRKKRKKKP
;
A
#
# COMPACT_ATOMS: atom_id res chain seq x y z
N MET A 1 21.98 25.22 -41.00
CA MET A 1 22.03 26.28 -39.98
C MET A 1 20.76 26.10 -39.14
N THR A 2 20.81 25.16 -38.20
CA THR A 2 19.68 24.81 -37.34
C THR A 2 19.52 25.91 -36.30
N GLN A 3 18.37 26.57 -36.36
CA GLN A 3 17.86 27.45 -35.30
C GLN A 3 17.92 26.67 -33.98
N GLN A 4 18.70 27.18 -33.04
CA GLN A 4 18.61 26.78 -31.64
C GLN A 4 17.28 27.30 -31.11
N ASP A 5 16.35 26.39 -30.85
CA ASP A 5 15.18 26.65 -30.04
C ASP A 5 15.65 27.17 -28.67
N SER A 6 15.44 28.46 -28.45
CA SER A 6 15.51 29.07 -27.14
C SER A 6 14.36 28.52 -26.32
N GLU A 7 14.57 27.43 -25.58
CA GLU A 7 13.68 27.05 -24.49
C GLU A 7 13.59 28.25 -23.55
N SER A 8 12.46 28.96 -23.60
CA SER A 8 12.13 30.01 -22.65
C SER A 8 11.95 29.36 -21.29
N ILE A 9 13.02 29.37 -20.49
CA ILE A 9 12.97 29.00 -19.07
C ILE A 9 12.00 30.01 -18.44
N ALA A 10 10.79 29.56 -18.09
CA ALA A 10 9.87 30.37 -17.30
C ALA A 10 10.64 30.95 -16.09
N PRO A 11 10.51 32.25 -15.78
CA PRO A 11 11.36 32.89 -14.78
C PRO A 11 11.22 32.13 -13.45
N ALA A 12 12.31 31.48 -13.04
CA ALA A 12 12.40 30.80 -11.76
C ALA A 12 12.32 31.89 -10.69
N GLY A 13 11.11 32.15 -10.17
CA GLY A 13 10.68 33.36 -9.45
C GLY A 13 11.67 34.02 -8.47
N GLU A 14 11.36 35.26 -8.10
CA GLU A 14 12.22 36.23 -7.40
C GLU A 14 13.13 35.62 -6.31
N VAL A 15 14.41 36.02 -6.30
CA VAL A 15 15.41 35.66 -5.28
C VAL A 15 15.76 36.91 -4.49
N PHE A 16 15.50 36.91 -3.18
CA PHE A 16 15.83 38.04 -2.31
C PHE A 16 17.17 37.80 -1.60
N ILE A 17 18.03 38.82 -1.53
CA ILE A 17 19.24 38.77 -0.69
C ILE A 17 18.97 39.54 0.59
N SER A 18 19.00 38.81 1.70
CA SER A 18 18.95 39.35 3.05
C SER A 18 20.36 39.43 3.63
N TYR A 19 20.76 40.62 4.08
CA TYR A 19 22.11 40.93 4.52
C TYR A 19 22.10 42.05 5.56
N SER A 20 23.25 42.34 6.18
CA SER A 20 23.42 43.45 7.13
C SER A 20 24.36 44.52 6.60
N TRP A 21 24.16 45.74 7.06
CA TRP A 21 25.01 46.87 6.71
C TRP A 21 26.31 46.85 7.54
N ASP A 22 27.26 46.01 7.12
CA ASP A 22 28.50 45.76 7.85
C ASP A 22 29.61 46.76 7.51
N SER A 23 29.79 47.02 6.21
CA SER A 23 30.79 47.95 5.67
C SER A 23 30.46 48.29 4.22
N GLU A 24 31.01 49.38 3.68
CA GLU A 24 30.84 49.74 2.26
C GLU A 24 31.33 48.64 1.31
N ALA A 25 32.38 47.92 1.68
CA ALA A 25 32.88 46.78 0.90
C ALA A 25 31.85 45.64 0.87
N HIS A 26 31.19 45.37 2.00
CA HIS A 26 30.12 44.39 2.08
C HIS A 26 28.90 44.80 1.23
N LEU A 27 28.45 46.05 1.35
CA LEU A 27 27.33 46.58 0.55
C LEU A 27 27.59 46.46 -0.95
N ARG A 28 28.80 46.83 -1.40
CA ARG A 28 29.23 46.67 -2.79
C ARG A 28 29.25 45.21 -3.23
N GLY A 29 29.79 44.31 -2.41
CA GLY A 29 29.79 42.88 -2.72
C GLY A 29 28.38 42.29 -2.87
N VAL A 30 27.42 42.73 -2.04
CA VAL A 30 26.00 42.34 -2.18
C VAL A 30 25.40 42.87 -3.48
N LEU A 31 25.65 44.14 -3.81
CA LEU A 31 25.18 44.75 -5.06
C LEU A 31 25.78 44.07 -6.29
N GLU A 32 27.07 43.78 -6.28
CA GLU A 32 27.77 43.07 -7.36
C GLU A 32 27.21 41.66 -7.55
N LEU A 33 26.98 40.91 -6.46
CA LEU A 33 26.33 39.60 -6.51
C LEU A 33 24.92 39.70 -7.12
N SER A 34 24.10 40.64 -6.65
CA SER A 34 22.74 40.81 -7.16
C SER A 34 22.74 41.18 -8.64
N ASN A 35 23.58 42.13 -9.06
CA ASN A 35 23.73 42.53 -10.46
C ASN A 35 24.17 41.36 -11.35
N ARG A 36 25.13 40.55 -10.87
CA ARG A 36 25.62 39.39 -11.61
C ARG A 36 24.51 38.34 -11.79
N LEU A 37 23.79 37.99 -10.72
CA LEU A 37 22.65 37.08 -10.79
C LEU A 37 21.60 37.58 -11.79
N ARG A 38 21.29 38.88 -11.78
CA ARG A 38 20.35 39.51 -12.73
C ARG A 38 20.85 39.45 -14.16
N SER A 39 22.13 39.74 -14.40
CA SER A 39 22.73 39.66 -15.74
C SER A 39 22.70 38.25 -16.33
N GLU A 40 22.69 37.24 -15.47
CA GLU A 40 22.66 35.82 -15.84
C GLU A 40 21.24 35.24 -15.80
N GLY A 41 20.19 36.07 -15.64
CA GLY A 41 18.80 35.67 -15.80
C GLY A 41 18.08 35.18 -14.54
N ILE A 42 18.66 35.42 -13.36
CA ILE A 42 17.98 35.22 -12.07
C ILE A 42 17.41 36.56 -11.61
N ASP A 43 16.10 36.65 -11.44
CA ASP A 43 15.44 37.85 -10.93
C ASP A 43 15.79 38.05 -9.45
N CYS A 44 16.88 38.75 -9.18
CA CYS A 44 17.40 39.00 -7.86
C CYS A 44 17.02 40.42 -7.38
N VAL A 45 16.62 40.55 -6.12
CA VAL A 45 16.23 41.83 -5.51
C VAL A 45 16.96 42.07 -4.18
N ILE A 46 17.28 43.33 -3.93
CA ILE A 46 17.89 43.88 -2.71
C ILE A 46 17.26 45.22 -2.37
N ASP A 47 17.37 45.63 -1.11
CA ASP A 47 16.95 46.95 -0.62
C ASP A 47 17.66 48.11 -1.35
N GLN A 48 18.91 47.95 -1.81
CA GLN A 48 19.67 49.00 -2.51
C GLN A 48 19.05 49.43 -3.84
N TYR A 49 18.17 48.62 -4.43
CA TYR A 49 17.42 49.00 -5.63
C TYR A 49 16.19 49.87 -5.31
N GLU A 50 15.79 49.94 -4.05
CA GLU A 50 14.60 50.64 -3.58
C GLU A 50 15.00 51.96 -2.91
N VAL A 51 14.36 53.05 -3.34
CA VAL A 51 14.64 54.38 -2.77
C VAL A 51 13.73 54.67 -1.58
N SER A 52 12.44 54.34 -1.69
CA SER A 52 11.46 54.53 -0.62
C SER A 52 10.23 53.67 -0.87
N PRO A 53 10.08 52.51 -0.19
CA PRO A 53 8.92 51.66 -0.36
C PRO A 53 7.66 52.34 0.21
N PRO A 54 6.54 52.41 -0.53
CA PRO A 54 5.30 53.09 -0.10
C PRO A 54 4.72 52.57 1.22
N ASP A 55 4.88 51.27 1.48
CA ASP A 55 4.40 50.60 2.70
C ASP A 55 5.41 50.64 3.87
N GLY A 56 6.58 51.27 3.67
CA GLY A 56 7.69 51.30 4.61
C GLY A 56 8.57 50.05 4.57
N TRP A 57 9.82 50.20 5.02
CA TRP A 57 10.84 49.14 5.02
C TRP A 57 10.40 47.84 5.71
N PRO A 58 9.76 47.86 6.91
CA PRO A 58 9.39 46.62 7.58
C PRO A 58 8.39 45.77 6.78
N ARG A 59 7.39 46.41 6.15
CA ARG A 59 6.39 45.70 5.33
C ARG A 59 6.98 45.24 4.00
N TRP A 60 7.88 46.03 3.42
CA TRP A 60 8.60 45.62 2.22
C TRP A 60 9.46 44.38 2.48
N MET A 61 10.21 44.36 3.58
CA MET A 61 11.04 43.23 4.00
C MET A 61 10.20 41.97 4.23
N ASP A 62 9.11 42.06 5.00
CA ASP A 62 8.19 40.95 5.25
C ASP A 62 7.61 40.39 3.92
N LYS A 63 7.19 41.29 3.02
CA LYS A 63 6.70 40.91 1.70
C LYS A 63 7.78 40.17 0.88
N LYS A 64 9.01 40.67 0.86
CA LYS A 64 10.13 40.01 0.15
C LYS A 64 10.46 38.65 0.75
N ILE A 65 10.49 38.54 2.08
CA ILE A 65 10.71 37.27 2.79
C ILE A 65 9.57 36.28 2.49
N ARG A 66 8.32 36.73 2.38
CA ARG A 66 7.18 35.85 2.11
C ARG A 66 7.07 35.44 0.65
N ASP A 67 7.21 36.38 -0.28
CA ASP A 67 6.81 36.20 -1.68
C ASP A 67 7.97 35.73 -2.58
N SER A 68 9.23 35.97 -2.19
CA SER A 68 10.38 35.46 -2.95
C SER A 68 10.38 33.93 -2.99
N ARG A 69 10.93 33.32 -4.04
CA ARG A 69 11.08 31.87 -4.15
C ARG A 69 12.18 31.35 -3.23
N LEU A 70 13.32 32.04 -3.20
CA LEU A 70 14.50 31.71 -2.39
C LEU A 70 15.02 32.97 -1.71
N ILE A 71 15.64 32.82 -0.55
CA ILE A 71 16.26 33.90 0.21
C ILE A 71 17.72 33.55 0.42
N LEU A 72 18.61 34.35 -0.15
CA LEU A 72 20.04 34.27 0.12
C LEU A 72 20.33 35.04 1.41
N MET A 73 20.93 34.38 2.39
CA MET A 73 21.32 35.00 3.65
C MET A 73 22.83 35.19 3.65
N ILE A 74 23.29 36.44 3.54
CA ILE A 74 24.72 36.74 3.59
C ILE A 74 25.16 36.69 5.05
N CYS A 75 25.75 35.56 5.45
CA CYS A 75 26.07 35.33 6.86
C CYS A 75 27.39 36.01 7.24
N THR A 76 27.29 36.96 8.16
CA THR A 76 28.41 37.62 8.85
C THR A 76 28.14 37.60 10.35
N GLU A 77 29.13 38.00 11.16
CA GLU A 77 28.95 38.11 12.61
C GLU A 77 27.78 39.03 12.99
N THR A 78 27.73 40.21 12.38
CA THR A 78 26.68 41.22 12.60
C THR A 78 25.32 40.68 12.19
N TYR A 79 25.23 40.06 11.01
CA TYR A 79 23.98 39.50 10.50
C TYR A 79 23.45 38.40 11.43
N CYS A 80 24.33 37.51 11.89
CA CYS A 80 23.97 36.44 12.82
C CYS A 80 23.40 37.00 14.13
N LYS A 81 24.10 37.95 14.76
CA LYS A 81 23.64 38.58 16.01
C LYS A 81 22.26 39.23 15.85
N ARG A 82 21.97 39.85 14.70
CA ARG A 82 20.65 40.43 14.41
C ARG A 82 19.55 39.39 14.28
N VAL A 83 19.79 38.32 13.51
CA VAL A 83 18.81 37.23 13.33
C VAL A 83 18.56 36.49 14.65
N MET A 84 19.60 36.30 15.47
CA MET A 84 19.49 35.62 16.76
C MET A 84 18.98 36.51 17.91
N GLY A 85 18.80 37.82 17.68
CA GLY A 85 18.32 38.76 18.70
C GLY A 85 19.35 39.14 19.77
N GLU A 86 20.64 39.01 19.46
CA GLU A 86 21.78 39.18 20.38
C GLU A 86 22.46 40.57 20.27
N GLU A 87 21.88 41.53 19.54
CA GLU A 87 22.44 42.87 19.33
C GLU A 87 22.15 43.83 20.52
N SER A 88 23.17 44.59 20.96
CA SER A 88 23.08 45.49 22.12
C SER A 88 22.11 46.68 21.90
N PRO A 89 21.50 47.24 22.98
CA PRO A 89 20.41 48.24 22.91
C PRO A 89 20.67 49.58 22.21
N ASP A 90 21.93 49.94 21.95
CA ASP A 90 22.29 51.33 21.65
C ASP A 90 22.32 51.67 20.15
N LYS A 91 21.84 50.80 19.25
CA LYS A 91 21.74 51.08 17.81
C LYS A 91 20.34 50.75 17.26
N GLY A 92 19.46 51.75 17.25
CA GLY A 92 18.33 51.87 16.32
C GLY A 92 17.12 50.96 16.55
N MET A 93 16.01 51.54 17.03
CA MET A 93 14.72 50.85 17.25
C MET A 93 14.05 50.28 15.99
N GLY A 94 14.52 50.62 14.78
CA GLY A 94 13.96 50.11 13.51
C GLY A 94 14.55 48.77 13.02
N VAL A 95 15.79 48.43 13.42
CA VAL A 95 16.57 47.28 12.89
C VAL A 95 16.30 45.99 13.67
N ARG A 96 15.75 46.10 14.89
CA ARG A 96 15.50 44.97 15.81
C ARG A 96 14.35 44.06 15.39
N TRP A 97 13.38 44.57 14.63
CA TRP A 97 12.18 43.81 14.27
C TRP A 97 12.42 42.85 13.08
N GLU A 98 13.31 43.20 12.16
CA GLU A 98 13.53 42.48 10.89
C GLU A 98 14.24 41.14 11.10
N GLY A 99 15.24 41.09 11.99
CA GLY A 99 15.95 39.85 12.34
C GLY A 99 15.02 38.82 13.02
N GLY A 100 14.11 39.28 13.88
CA GLY A 100 13.13 38.44 14.54
C GLY A 100 12.12 37.81 13.58
N LEU A 101 11.71 38.52 12.53
CA LEU A 101 10.84 37.97 11.48
C LEU A 101 11.50 36.82 10.72
N ILE A 102 12.77 36.99 10.32
CA ILE A 102 13.53 35.92 9.64
C ILE A 102 13.65 34.69 10.56
N TYR A 103 13.97 34.88 11.83
CA TYR A 103 14.04 33.78 12.80
C TYR A 103 12.68 33.07 12.96
N GLN A 104 11.58 33.82 13.05
CA GLN A 104 10.24 33.26 13.18
C GLN A 104 9.83 32.47 11.93
N HIS A 105 10.17 32.94 10.74
CA HIS A 105 9.95 32.20 9.49
C HIS A 105 10.77 30.90 9.45
N LEU A 106 12.02 30.93 9.89
CA LEU A 106 12.87 29.74 10.01
C LEU A 106 12.29 28.72 10.99
N TYR A 107 11.79 29.18 12.13
CA TYR A 107 11.19 28.31 13.16
C TYR A 107 9.88 27.66 12.70
N ASN A 108 8.99 28.43 12.04
CA ASN A 108 7.66 27.97 11.64
C ASN A 108 7.67 27.02 10.43
N ALA A 109 8.71 27.06 9.59
CA ALA A 109 8.76 26.28 8.34
C ALA A 109 8.97 24.77 8.53
N GLY A 110 9.47 24.31 9.69
CA GLY A 110 9.74 22.89 10.00
C GLY A 110 10.89 22.27 9.20
N ALA A 111 10.83 22.26 7.87
CA ALA A 111 11.91 21.90 6.96
C ALA A 111 12.30 23.10 6.10
N ASN A 112 13.55 23.56 6.22
CA ASN A 112 14.03 24.71 5.46
C ASN A 112 14.14 24.39 3.96
N GLN A 113 13.27 24.98 3.14
CA GLN A 113 13.29 24.85 1.69
C GLN A 113 13.67 26.14 0.96
N LYS A 114 13.73 27.27 1.67
CA LYS A 114 13.74 28.62 1.11
C LYS A 114 15.00 29.43 1.42
N PHE A 115 15.54 29.29 2.63
CA PHE A 115 16.67 30.08 3.11
C PHE A 115 17.99 29.39 2.78
N ILE A 116 18.90 30.12 2.13
CA ILE A 116 20.18 29.61 1.64
C ILE A 116 21.30 30.44 2.26
N PRO A 117 22.12 29.85 3.16
CA PRO A 117 23.30 30.52 3.68
C PRO A 117 24.35 30.76 2.60
N VAL A 118 24.83 31.99 2.49
CA VAL A 118 25.86 32.41 1.54
C VAL A 118 26.97 33.14 2.30
N LEU A 119 28.21 32.84 1.95
CA LEU A 119 29.41 33.37 2.62
C LEU A 119 30.31 34.05 1.59
N PHE A 120 30.64 35.33 1.80
CA PHE A 120 31.72 35.96 1.04
C PHE A 120 33.11 35.54 1.51
N ARG A 121 33.22 35.06 2.75
CA ARG A 121 34.48 34.56 3.34
C ARG A 121 34.21 33.22 4.01
N ALA A 122 35.02 32.21 3.73
CA ALA A 122 34.92 30.90 4.38
C ALA A 122 35.00 30.97 5.92
N ALA A 123 35.74 31.96 6.46
CA ALA A 123 35.86 32.20 7.90
C ALA A 123 34.53 32.56 8.60
N ASP A 124 33.54 33.06 7.84
CA ASP A 124 32.25 33.48 8.39
C ASP A 124 31.26 32.32 8.55
N LYS A 125 31.66 31.10 8.18
CA LYS A 125 30.86 29.87 8.35
C LYS A 125 30.34 29.65 9.77
N LYS A 126 31.12 30.06 10.78
CA LYS A 126 30.71 29.98 12.21
C LYS A 126 29.55 30.92 12.57
N PHE A 127 29.25 31.89 11.71
CA PHE A 127 28.17 32.86 11.89
C PHE A 127 26.91 32.49 11.09
N ILE A 128 26.80 31.25 10.60
CA ILE A 128 25.52 30.74 10.09
C ILE A 128 24.54 30.61 11.28
N PRO A 129 23.34 31.24 11.23
CA PRO A 129 22.36 31.15 12.30
C PRO A 129 22.03 29.70 12.66
N THR A 130 21.83 29.42 13.95
CA THR A 130 21.61 28.05 14.48
C THR A 130 20.57 27.22 13.71
N PRO A 131 19.40 27.76 13.31
CA PRO A 131 18.40 27.00 12.55
C PRO A 131 18.86 26.55 11.15
N LEU A 132 19.95 27.11 10.63
CA LEU A 132 20.46 26.88 9.27
C LEU A 132 21.78 26.11 9.21
N GLN A 133 22.35 25.71 10.34
CA GLN A 133 23.65 25.01 10.37
C GLN A 133 23.63 23.66 9.65
N SER A 134 22.48 22.99 9.56
CA SER A 134 22.30 21.72 8.83
C SER A 134 22.05 21.93 7.32
N ALA A 135 21.81 23.15 6.87
CA ALA A 135 21.55 23.46 5.47
C ALA A 135 22.85 23.52 4.65
N THR A 136 22.75 23.25 3.35
CA THR A 136 23.85 23.49 2.41
C THR A 136 24.14 24.99 2.32
N HIS A 137 25.38 25.39 2.57
CA HIS A 137 25.87 26.75 2.41
C HIS A 137 26.74 26.88 1.16
N TYR A 138 26.88 28.11 0.67
CA TYR A 138 27.66 28.42 -0.53
C TYR A 138 28.71 29.49 -0.21
N GLU A 139 29.97 29.15 -0.43
CA GLU A 139 31.11 30.04 -0.29
C GLU A 139 31.41 30.69 -1.64
N LEU A 140 31.50 32.03 -1.68
CA LEU A 140 31.69 32.83 -2.89
C LEU A 140 33.09 33.44 -2.98
N ASP A 141 34.08 32.77 -2.38
CA ASP A 141 35.49 33.14 -2.46
C ASP A 141 36.16 32.68 -3.78
N SER A 142 35.40 32.01 -4.64
CA SER A 142 35.85 31.45 -5.91
C SER A 142 34.70 31.34 -6.93
N GLU A 143 35.05 31.35 -8.22
CA GLU A 143 34.08 31.16 -9.31
C GLU A 143 33.33 29.82 -9.21
N ALA A 144 34.04 28.74 -8.83
CA ALA A 144 33.40 27.45 -8.59
C ALA A 144 32.38 27.49 -7.44
N GLY A 145 32.60 28.36 -6.45
CA GLY A 145 31.65 28.66 -5.39
C GLY A 145 30.37 29.30 -5.92
N TYR A 146 30.52 30.34 -6.74
CA TYR A 146 29.42 31.01 -7.44
C TYR A 146 28.64 30.05 -8.34
N ASP A 147 29.31 29.24 -9.16
CA ASP A 147 28.65 28.31 -10.08
C ASP A 147 27.76 27.29 -9.35
N ARG A 148 28.20 26.83 -8.16
CA ARG A 148 27.39 25.93 -7.32
C ARG A 148 26.13 26.63 -6.79
N LEU A 149 26.24 27.89 -6.36
CA LEU A 149 25.09 28.69 -5.93
C LEU A 149 24.14 28.93 -7.11
N TYR A 150 24.68 29.33 -8.26
CA TYR A 150 23.92 29.60 -9.47
C TYR A 150 23.15 28.35 -9.95
N ALA A 151 23.81 27.18 -9.98
CA ALA A 151 23.16 25.90 -10.30
C ALA A 151 22.02 25.55 -9.31
N ARG A 152 22.22 25.82 -8.01
CA ARG A 152 21.18 25.65 -6.99
C ARG A 152 19.98 26.55 -7.23
N LEU A 153 20.21 27.82 -7.57
CA LEU A 153 19.16 28.80 -7.83
C LEU A 153 18.31 28.43 -9.04
N LEU A 154 18.92 27.82 -10.07
CA LEU A 154 18.23 27.31 -11.26
C LEU A 154 17.60 25.91 -11.07
N ASN A 155 17.74 25.31 -9.88
CA ASN A 155 17.36 23.91 -9.63
C ASN A 155 17.98 22.91 -10.63
N ARG A 156 19.20 23.21 -11.09
CA ARG A 156 19.97 22.38 -12.01
C ARG A 156 20.99 21.57 -11.20
N PRO A 157 20.76 20.27 -10.94
CA PRO A 157 21.81 19.46 -10.31
C PRO A 157 23.04 19.42 -11.23
N GLY A 158 24.23 19.61 -10.66
CA GLY A 158 25.50 19.64 -11.40
C GLY A 158 25.79 18.35 -12.17
N VAL A 159 25.08 17.28 -11.86
CA VAL A 159 25.01 16.06 -12.65
C VAL A 159 23.57 15.90 -13.14
N ARG A 160 23.36 16.05 -14.46
CA ARG A 160 22.07 15.69 -15.06
C ARG A 160 21.81 14.23 -14.75
N LYS A 161 20.68 13.95 -14.11
CA LYS A 161 20.19 12.57 -13.98
C LYS A 161 20.10 12.03 -15.41
N PRO A 162 20.88 11.00 -15.78
CA PRO A 162 20.85 10.49 -17.14
C PRO A 162 19.42 10.04 -17.44
N GLU A 163 19.00 10.18 -18.71
CA GLU A 163 17.75 9.59 -19.15
C GLU A 163 17.72 8.12 -18.76
N LEU A 164 16.54 7.67 -18.33
CA LEU A 164 16.36 6.28 -17.95
C LEU A 164 16.63 5.43 -19.20
N GLY A 165 17.80 4.80 -19.26
CA GLY A 165 18.17 3.95 -20.39
C GLY A 165 17.16 2.81 -20.54
N ARG A 166 16.99 2.30 -21.77
CA ARG A 166 16.24 1.06 -21.98
C ARG A 166 16.86 -0.03 -21.11
N VAL A 167 16.02 -0.76 -20.38
CA VAL A 167 16.43 -1.90 -19.55
C VAL A 167 17.26 -2.82 -20.45
N ARG A 168 18.56 -2.95 -20.15
CA ARG A 168 19.40 -3.94 -20.84
C ARG A 168 18.78 -5.31 -20.54
N PRO A 169 18.59 -6.20 -21.54
CA PRO A 169 18.34 -7.59 -21.23
C PRO A 169 19.50 -8.06 -20.36
N ALA A 170 19.20 -8.43 -19.12
CA ALA A 170 20.23 -8.98 -18.26
C ALA A 170 20.76 -10.25 -18.94
N PRO A 171 22.08 -10.56 -18.89
CA PRO A 171 22.48 -11.96 -19.01
C PRO A 171 21.62 -12.74 -18.02
N LYS A 172 21.06 -13.90 -18.42
CA LYS A 172 20.15 -14.71 -17.60
C LYS A 172 20.73 -14.93 -16.19
N LYS A 173 20.49 -13.99 -15.30
CA LYS A 173 20.50 -14.17 -13.86
C LYS A 173 19.14 -14.77 -13.63
N GLU A 174 19.10 -16.02 -13.16
CA GLU A 174 17.90 -16.58 -12.58
C GLU A 174 17.38 -15.58 -11.57
N VAL A 175 16.34 -14.85 -11.95
CA VAL A 175 15.59 -14.06 -11.00
C VAL A 175 14.86 -15.10 -10.17
N LYS A 176 15.50 -15.54 -9.09
CA LYS A 176 14.81 -16.12 -7.94
C LYS A 176 13.90 -15.02 -7.40
N THR A 177 12.79 -14.79 -8.08
CA THR A 177 11.64 -14.13 -7.48
C THR A 177 11.20 -15.12 -6.42
N ASN A 178 11.79 -15.01 -5.23
CA ASN A 178 11.35 -15.79 -4.10
C ASN A 178 9.99 -15.21 -3.71
N LEU A 179 8.93 -15.67 -4.38
CA LEU A 179 7.53 -15.56 -3.94
C LEU A 179 7.29 -16.33 -2.62
N SER A 180 8.36 -16.81 -1.99
CA SER A 180 8.41 -17.77 -0.89
C SER A 180 7.79 -17.32 0.42
N MET A 181 7.23 -16.12 0.51
CA MET A 181 6.75 -15.64 1.79
C MET A 181 5.24 -15.76 2.02
N TYR A 182 4.35 -15.57 1.05
CA TYR A 182 2.90 -15.70 1.31
C TYR A 182 2.07 -16.02 0.05
N VAL A 183 1.77 -17.30 -0.20
CA VAL A 183 0.57 -17.63 -1.00
C VAL A 183 -0.64 -17.49 -0.09
N THR A 184 -1.46 -16.47 -0.30
CA THR A 184 -2.73 -16.30 0.39
C THR A 184 -3.76 -17.26 -0.20
N GLY A 185 -4.36 -18.12 0.63
CA GLY A 185 -5.43 -19.04 0.21
C GLY A 185 -6.74 -18.32 -0.19
N PRO A 186 -7.76 -19.04 -0.67
CA PRO A 186 -9.06 -18.47 -1.05
C PRO A 186 -9.91 -17.96 0.12
N ILE A 187 -9.45 -18.11 1.36
CA ILE A 187 -10.28 -17.90 2.55
C ILE A 187 -9.92 -16.57 3.23
N ASN A 188 -10.76 -15.56 2.99
CA ASN A 188 -10.81 -14.35 3.80
C ASN A 188 -11.49 -14.65 5.15
N VAL A 189 -10.73 -14.67 6.23
CA VAL A 189 -11.22 -15.20 7.52
C VAL A 189 -12.41 -14.43 8.07
N ASP A 190 -12.29 -13.10 8.05
CA ASP A 190 -13.29 -12.20 8.62
C ASP A 190 -14.58 -12.24 7.81
N LEU A 191 -14.45 -12.24 6.48
CA LEU A 191 -15.59 -12.29 5.59
C LEU A 191 -16.40 -13.57 5.77
N TRP A 192 -15.71 -14.72 5.85
CA TRP A 192 -16.38 -16.00 6.12
C TRP A 192 -17.05 -16.07 7.50
N ASN A 193 -16.45 -15.44 8.52
CA ASN A 193 -17.03 -15.38 9.85
C ASN A 193 -18.32 -14.54 9.85
N GLN A 194 -18.33 -13.43 9.11
CA GLN A 194 -19.49 -12.56 8.94
C GLN A 194 -20.59 -13.21 8.10
N ALA A 195 -20.23 -13.92 7.01
CA ALA A 195 -21.16 -14.63 6.13
C ALA A 195 -21.93 -15.76 6.83
N LYS A 196 -21.35 -16.35 7.90
CA LYS A 196 -21.94 -17.43 8.69
C LYS A 196 -22.41 -18.59 7.81
N TRP A 197 -21.47 -19.32 7.22
CA TRP A 197 -21.76 -20.54 6.47
C TRP A 197 -22.49 -21.57 7.37
N ARG A 198 -23.63 -22.08 6.89
CA ARG A 198 -24.52 -22.98 7.63
C ARG A 198 -24.93 -24.24 6.89
N GLY A 199 -25.08 -24.17 5.57
CA GLY A 199 -25.67 -25.26 4.79
C GLY A 199 -24.85 -25.65 3.59
N THR A 200 -25.09 -26.86 3.12
CA THR A 200 -24.70 -27.31 1.78
C THR A 200 -25.98 -27.71 1.07
N LEU A 201 -26.13 -27.26 -0.16
CA LEU A 201 -27.28 -27.51 -1.02
C LEU A 201 -26.81 -28.32 -2.22
N PHE A 202 -27.64 -29.27 -2.64
CA PHE A 202 -27.45 -29.99 -3.89
C PHE A 202 -28.67 -29.69 -4.74
N LEU A 203 -28.48 -28.91 -5.80
CA LEU A 203 -29.55 -28.49 -6.70
C LEU A 203 -29.31 -29.15 -8.07
N GLN A 204 -30.40 -29.49 -8.74
CA GLN A 204 -30.37 -30.02 -10.10
C GLN A 204 -31.41 -29.28 -10.93
N TYR A 205 -31.08 -29.06 -12.20
CA TYR A 205 -32.02 -28.66 -13.23
C TYR A 205 -31.89 -29.64 -14.39
N ASP A 206 -32.99 -29.97 -15.04
CA ASP A 206 -32.99 -30.96 -16.11
C ASP A 206 -32.05 -30.52 -17.26
N GLY A 207 -31.21 -31.45 -17.71
CA GLY A 207 -30.24 -31.21 -18.78
C GLY A 207 -29.05 -30.33 -18.41
N GLN A 208 -28.85 -29.99 -17.13
CA GLN A 208 -27.74 -29.16 -16.67
C GLN A 208 -26.83 -29.92 -15.70
N PRO A 209 -25.53 -29.57 -15.64
CA PRO A 209 -24.65 -30.04 -14.57
C PRO A 209 -25.22 -29.77 -13.18
N PRO A 210 -24.90 -30.64 -12.19
CA PRO A 210 -25.38 -30.43 -10.83
C PRO A 210 -24.78 -29.15 -10.21
N ILE A 211 -25.47 -28.60 -9.22
CA ILE A 211 -25.05 -27.39 -8.51
C ILE A 211 -24.77 -27.73 -7.05
N LEU A 212 -23.59 -27.34 -6.58
CA LEU A 212 -23.21 -27.37 -5.18
C LEU A 212 -23.39 -25.98 -4.58
N GLY A 213 -24.40 -25.81 -3.74
CA GLY A 213 -24.69 -24.53 -3.09
C GLY A 213 -24.06 -24.43 -1.69
N LEU A 214 -23.42 -23.31 -1.39
CA LEU A 214 -22.98 -22.96 -0.03
C LEU A 214 -24.02 -22.05 0.62
N GLY A 215 -24.72 -22.54 1.64
CA GLY A 215 -25.80 -21.81 2.31
C GLY A 215 -25.31 -20.94 3.47
N PHE A 216 -25.50 -19.63 3.38
CA PHE A 216 -25.08 -18.60 4.33
C PHE A 216 -26.27 -17.93 5.01
N LEU A 217 -26.05 -17.31 6.18
CA LEU A 217 -27.08 -16.53 6.88
C LEU A 217 -27.05 -15.04 6.55
N ASP A 218 -25.92 -14.56 6.01
CA ASP A 218 -25.74 -13.16 5.65
C ASP A 218 -25.45 -13.04 4.15
N GLU A 219 -26.38 -12.40 3.43
CA GLU A 219 -26.33 -12.27 1.97
C GLU A 219 -25.15 -11.41 1.51
N LYS A 220 -24.93 -10.28 2.17
CA LYS A 220 -23.91 -9.30 1.77
C LYS A 220 -22.53 -9.93 1.75
N HIS A 221 -22.15 -10.58 2.85
CA HIS A 221 -20.80 -11.15 2.95
C HIS A 221 -20.69 -12.46 2.15
N ALA A 222 -21.79 -13.21 1.97
CA ALA A 222 -21.79 -14.37 1.06
C ALA A 222 -21.53 -13.97 -0.39
N ARG A 223 -22.15 -12.89 -0.88
CA ARG A 223 -21.89 -12.33 -2.21
C ARG A 223 -20.44 -11.91 -2.35
N GLN A 224 -19.92 -11.16 -1.37
CA GLN A 224 -18.54 -10.69 -1.38
C GLN A 224 -17.51 -11.83 -1.47
N ILE A 225 -17.75 -12.99 -0.82
CA ILE A 225 -16.85 -14.16 -0.93
C ILE A 225 -16.73 -14.62 -2.38
N PHE A 226 -17.86 -14.74 -3.08
CA PHE A 226 -17.88 -15.22 -4.46
C PHE A 226 -17.43 -14.14 -5.45
N GLU A 227 -17.65 -12.86 -5.16
CA GLU A 227 -17.05 -11.75 -5.91
C GLU A 227 -15.52 -11.75 -5.80
N GLU A 228 -14.96 -11.98 -4.60
CA GLU A 228 -13.51 -12.16 -4.41
C GLU A 228 -12.98 -13.38 -5.18
N TRP A 229 -13.73 -14.48 -5.16
CA TRP A 229 -13.37 -15.67 -5.93
C TRP A 229 -13.48 -15.47 -7.44
N HIS A 230 -14.47 -14.74 -7.94
CA HIS A 230 -14.56 -14.38 -9.36
C HIS A 230 -13.39 -13.50 -9.79
N LYS A 231 -12.98 -12.54 -8.96
CA LYS A 231 -11.76 -11.75 -9.25
C LYS A 231 -10.51 -12.61 -9.32
N ARG A 232 -10.45 -13.69 -8.53
CA ARG A 232 -9.28 -14.57 -8.47
C ARG A 232 -9.27 -15.66 -9.56
N TYR A 233 -10.41 -16.27 -9.82
CA TYR A 233 -10.54 -17.48 -10.64
C TYR A 233 -11.34 -17.25 -11.92
N GLY A 234 -12.07 -16.14 -12.04
CA GLY A 234 -13.05 -15.92 -13.11
C GLY A 234 -14.35 -16.69 -12.90
N GLU A 235 -15.13 -16.84 -13.97
CA GLU A 235 -16.37 -17.65 -13.98
C GLU A 235 -16.08 -19.15 -13.96
N ARG A 236 -14.85 -19.55 -14.31
CA ARG A 236 -14.38 -20.93 -14.34
C ARG A 236 -13.02 -21.01 -13.69
N ASP A 237 -12.90 -21.79 -12.63
CA ASP A 237 -11.63 -22.07 -11.99
C ASP A 237 -10.81 -23.07 -12.83
N ALA A 238 -10.20 -22.56 -13.91
CA ALA A 238 -9.55 -23.36 -14.95
C ALA A 238 -8.36 -24.19 -14.44
N PHE A 239 -7.72 -23.74 -13.36
CA PHE A 239 -6.64 -24.48 -12.70
C PHE A 239 -7.16 -25.40 -11.60
N GLU A 240 -8.43 -25.31 -11.22
CA GLU A 240 -9.02 -26.03 -10.08
C GLU A 240 -8.26 -25.76 -8.76
N GLU A 241 -7.87 -24.49 -8.52
CA GLU A 241 -7.18 -24.04 -7.30
C GLU A 241 -8.11 -23.96 -6.08
N LEU A 242 -9.40 -23.68 -6.30
CA LEU A 242 -10.41 -23.73 -5.24
C LEU A 242 -10.79 -25.18 -5.00
N ARG A 243 -10.24 -25.74 -3.92
CA ARG A 243 -10.38 -27.16 -3.61
C ARG A 243 -11.63 -27.42 -2.79
N ILE A 244 -12.52 -28.27 -3.30
CA ILE A 244 -13.73 -28.73 -2.61
C ILE A 244 -13.66 -30.24 -2.34
N SER A 245 -13.79 -30.60 -1.07
CA SER A 245 -13.84 -31.98 -0.58
C SER A 245 -15.17 -32.26 0.10
N ILE A 246 -15.72 -33.45 -0.11
CA ILE A 246 -16.83 -34.01 0.68
C ILE A 246 -16.32 -35.29 1.34
N ILE A 247 -16.14 -35.21 2.66
CA ILE A 247 -15.56 -36.27 3.48
C ILE A 247 -16.66 -36.98 4.26
N GLU A 248 -16.91 -38.24 3.92
CA GLU A 248 -17.87 -39.10 4.59
C GLU A 248 -17.23 -39.93 5.71
N GLY A 249 -18.07 -40.62 6.47
CA GLY A 249 -17.62 -41.53 7.52
C GLY A 249 -17.54 -40.90 8.90
N ASP A 250 -17.11 -41.72 9.85
CA ASP A 250 -17.09 -41.38 11.26
C ASP A 250 -15.89 -40.50 11.62
N ILE A 251 -16.15 -39.42 12.34
CA ILE A 251 -15.13 -38.52 12.88
C ILE A 251 -15.32 -38.45 14.40
N LYS A 252 -14.25 -38.71 15.15
CA LYS A 252 -14.30 -38.77 16.62
C LYS A 252 -14.83 -37.46 17.20
N GLY A 253 -15.94 -37.55 17.93
CA GLY A 253 -16.59 -36.42 18.61
C GLY A 253 -17.62 -35.67 17.75
N GLU A 254 -17.76 -36.00 16.48
CA GLU A 254 -18.78 -35.43 15.58
C GLU A 254 -20.00 -36.35 15.46
N LEU A 255 -21.11 -35.79 14.95
CA LEU A 255 -22.29 -36.59 14.59
C LEU A 255 -22.10 -37.27 13.22
N PRO A 256 -22.81 -38.40 12.97
CA PRO A 256 -22.79 -39.08 11.68
C PRO A 256 -23.20 -38.14 10.53
N GLY A 257 -22.57 -38.30 9.37
CA GLY A 257 -22.81 -37.49 8.19
C GLY A 257 -21.55 -37.28 7.35
N TYR A 258 -21.44 -36.13 6.71
CA TYR A 258 -20.31 -35.76 5.86
C TYR A 258 -19.82 -34.34 6.17
N THR A 259 -18.56 -34.05 5.88
CA THR A 259 -17.97 -32.72 6.03
C THR A 259 -17.69 -32.16 4.64
N VAL A 260 -18.19 -30.96 4.36
CA VAL A 260 -17.72 -30.19 3.22
C VAL A 260 -16.50 -29.40 3.67
N HIS A 261 -15.38 -29.55 2.97
CA HIS A 261 -14.12 -28.89 3.25
C HIS A 261 -13.71 -28.07 2.03
N ILE A 262 -13.39 -26.80 2.27
CA ILE A 262 -13.04 -25.81 1.26
C ILE A 262 -11.67 -25.26 1.62
N GLY A 263 -10.73 -25.38 0.69
CA GLY A 263 -9.36 -24.94 0.88
C GLY A 263 -8.72 -24.57 -0.46
N ILE A 264 -7.40 -24.69 -0.49
CA ILE A 264 -6.59 -24.45 -1.69
C ILE A 264 -6.04 -25.79 -2.19
N ASP A 265 -6.02 -25.97 -3.50
CA ASP A 265 -5.22 -27.01 -4.13
C ASP A 265 -3.82 -26.47 -4.40
N LEU A 266 -2.85 -26.89 -3.59
CA LEU A 266 -1.48 -26.36 -3.67
C LEU A 266 -0.80 -26.75 -4.98
N GLU A 267 -1.01 -27.98 -5.45
CA GLU A 267 -0.37 -28.48 -6.68
C GLU A 267 -0.84 -27.68 -7.89
N ASN A 268 -2.16 -27.48 -8.00
CA ASN A 268 -2.74 -26.65 -9.06
C ASN A 268 -2.35 -25.18 -8.93
N THR A 269 -2.22 -24.67 -7.71
CA THR A 269 -1.73 -23.30 -7.46
C THR A 269 -0.30 -23.14 -7.97
N ILE A 270 0.58 -24.10 -7.65
CA ILE A 270 1.97 -24.12 -8.13
C ILE A 270 1.99 -24.26 -9.66
N LYS A 271 1.12 -25.09 -10.24
CA LYS A 271 0.99 -25.24 -11.69
C LYS A 271 0.63 -23.92 -12.37
N ARG A 272 -0.38 -23.19 -11.87
CA ARG A 272 -0.73 -21.86 -12.40
C ARG A 272 0.45 -20.90 -12.36
N TYR A 273 1.19 -20.88 -11.25
CA TYR A 273 2.36 -20.03 -11.14
C TYR A 273 3.47 -20.40 -12.13
N LYS A 274 3.73 -21.70 -12.33
CA LYS A 274 4.65 -22.19 -13.37
C LYS A 274 4.20 -21.79 -14.78
N ASP A 275 2.92 -21.93 -15.09
CA ASP A 275 2.35 -21.55 -16.39
C ASP A 275 2.42 -20.02 -16.62
N ALA A 276 2.40 -19.23 -15.54
CA ALA A 276 2.65 -17.79 -15.57
C ALA A 276 4.15 -17.41 -15.62
N GLY A 277 5.06 -18.38 -15.76
CA GLY A 277 6.51 -18.16 -15.82
C GLY A 277 7.16 -17.86 -14.47
N LEU A 278 6.49 -18.14 -13.35
CA LEU A 278 7.01 -17.92 -12.01
C LEU A 278 7.64 -19.21 -11.45
N ALA A 279 8.82 -19.07 -10.85
CA ALA A 279 9.49 -20.15 -10.12
C ALA A 279 9.09 -20.11 -8.65
N ILE A 280 8.59 -21.24 -8.13
CA ILE A 280 8.33 -21.44 -6.70
C ILE A 280 9.23 -22.56 -6.25
N ASP A 281 10.06 -22.29 -5.25
CA ASP A 281 10.84 -23.28 -4.54
C ASP A 281 9.97 -23.87 -3.42
N PRO A 282 9.39 -25.07 -3.57
CA PRO A 282 8.44 -25.60 -2.62
C PRO A 282 9.07 -25.93 -1.26
N GLU A 283 10.39 -26.19 -1.24
CA GLU A 283 11.13 -26.54 -0.01
C GLU A 283 11.43 -25.31 0.84
N ASN A 284 11.65 -24.16 0.19
CA ASN A 284 11.95 -22.89 0.86
C ASN A 284 10.77 -21.90 0.87
N SER A 285 9.57 -22.31 0.43
CA SER A 285 8.36 -21.48 0.42
C SER A 285 7.43 -21.83 1.58
N MET A 286 6.94 -20.82 2.29
CA MET A 286 5.89 -20.98 3.30
C MET A 286 4.50 -20.80 2.69
N PHE A 287 3.66 -21.82 2.82
CA PHE A 287 2.25 -21.77 2.41
C PHE A 287 1.34 -21.72 3.64
N MET A 288 0.65 -20.59 3.84
CA MET A 288 -0.40 -20.50 4.86
C MET A 288 -1.74 -20.96 4.28
N MET A 289 -2.13 -22.19 4.63
CA MET A 289 -3.39 -22.77 4.20
C MET A 289 -4.47 -22.55 5.26
N VAL A 290 -5.33 -21.57 5.03
CA VAL A 290 -6.58 -21.42 5.78
C VAL A 290 -7.67 -22.16 5.02
N SER A 291 -8.40 -23.01 5.73
CA SER A 291 -9.56 -23.71 5.17
C SER A 291 -10.86 -23.40 5.93
N ARG A 292 -11.97 -23.80 5.33
CA ARG A 292 -13.31 -23.76 5.92
C ARG A 292 -13.95 -25.12 5.85
N LEU A 293 -14.65 -25.50 6.91
CA LEU A 293 -15.31 -26.78 6.98
C LEU A 293 -16.73 -26.64 7.55
N ASN A 294 -17.63 -27.49 7.08
CA ASN A 294 -18.98 -27.59 7.58
C ASN A 294 -19.43 -29.05 7.63
N ARG A 295 -19.71 -29.55 8.83
CA ARG A 295 -20.23 -30.90 9.05
C ARG A 295 -21.74 -30.90 8.89
N MET A 296 -22.22 -31.68 7.92
CA MET A 296 -23.62 -31.87 7.64
C MET A 296 -24.09 -33.20 8.24
N ASN A 297 -25.22 -33.18 8.93
CA ASN A 297 -25.84 -34.37 9.54
C ASN A 297 -27.23 -34.60 8.92
N PRO A 298 -27.30 -35.16 7.69
CA PRO A 298 -28.57 -35.46 7.04
C PRO A 298 -29.33 -36.56 7.79
N GLY A 299 -30.65 -36.59 7.60
CA GLY A 299 -31.49 -37.66 8.14
C GLY A 299 -31.26 -39.01 7.44
N PRO A 300 -31.54 -40.13 8.12
CA PRO A 300 -31.45 -41.47 7.53
C PRO A 300 -32.42 -41.56 6.36
N GLY A 301 -31.89 -41.72 5.14
CA GLY A 301 -32.67 -41.74 3.89
C GLY A 301 -32.51 -40.50 3.00
N SER A 302 -31.77 -39.48 3.42
CA SER A 302 -31.42 -38.35 2.54
C SER A 302 -30.58 -38.82 1.35
N LYS A 303 -31.09 -38.65 0.13
CA LYS A 303 -30.42 -39.04 -1.12
C LYS A 303 -29.64 -37.91 -1.80
N ASN A 304 -29.69 -36.68 -1.26
CA ASN A 304 -29.18 -35.50 -1.96
C ASN A 304 -27.70 -35.59 -2.34
N LEU A 305 -26.84 -36.08 -1.44
CA LEU A 305 -25.40 -36.24 -1.73
C LEU A 305 -25.15 -37.35 -2.76
N GLU A 306 -25.81 -38.49 -2.62
CA GLU A 306 -25.67 -39.59 -3.58
C GLU A 306 -26.13 -39.18 -4.98
N MET A 307 -27.27 -38.50 -5.08
CA MET A 307 -27.77 -37.95 -6.33
C MET A 307 -26.78 -36.94 -6.95
N PHE A 308 -26.17 -36.07 -6.15
CA PHE A 308 -25.13 -35.17 -6.64
C PHE A 308 -23.90 -35.94 -7.16
N LYS A 309 -23.44 -36.98 -6.45
CA LYS A 309 -22.33 -37.82 -6.90
C LYS A 309 -22.65 -38.50 -8.23
N ASP A 310 -23.86 -39.01 -8.41
CA ASP A 310 -24.30 -39.66 -9.64
C ASP A 310 -24.33 -38.68 -10.82
N LEU A 311 -24.92 -37.50 -10.61
CA LEU A 311 -24.92 -36.43 -11.63
C LEU A 311 -23.49 -35.98 -11.96
N TYR A 312 -22.63 -35.79 -10.96
CA TYR A 312 -21.24 -35.43 -11.21
C TYR A 312 -20.47 -36.55 -11.92
N ARG A 313 -20.73 -37.84 -11.61
CA ARG A 313 -20.13 -38.96 -12.35
C ARG A 313 -20.49 -38.93 -13.83
N HIS A 314 -21.72 -38.50 -14.16
CA HIS A 314 -22.20 -38.34 -15.52
C HIS A 314 -21.62 -37.10 -16.21
N TYR A 315 -21.78 -35.90 -15.62
CA TYR A 315 -21.38 -34.64 -16.24
C TYR A 315 -19.88 -34.33 -16.12
N LYS A 316 -19.20 -34.87 -15.10
CA LYS A 316 -17.80 -34.54 -14.72
C LYS A 316 -17.55 -33.06 -14.42
N THR A 317 -18.61 -32.31 -14.16
CA THR A 317 -18.56 -30.89 -13.83
C THR A 317 -19.74 -30.52 -12.93
N TYR A 318 -19.63 -29.39 -12.23
CA TYR A 318 -20.68 -28.79 -11.42
C TYR A 318 -20.47 -27.27 -11.34
N SER A 319 -21.51 -26.55 -10.91
CA SER A 319 -21.38 -25.14 -10.53
C SER A 319 -21.38 -25.00 -9.02
N LEU A 320 -20.40 -24.27 -8.48
CA LEU A 320 -20.35 -23.86 -7.08
C LEU A 320 -21.05 -22.52 -6.92
N VAL A 321 -22.07 -22.43 -6.08
CA VAL A 321 -22.96 -21.24 -6.00
C VAL A 321 -23.15 -20.80 -4.55
N PRO A 322 -23.13 -19.50 -4.22
CA PRO A 322 -23.58 -19.04 -2.92
C PRO A 322 -25.09 -19.04 -2.83
N ALA A 323 -25.62 -19.36 -1.67
CA ALA A 323 -27.04 -19.27 -1.37
C ALA A 323 -27.26 -18.62 -0.02
N VAL A 324 -28.38 -17.92 0.13
CA VAL A 324 -28.83 -17.39 1.42
C VAL A 324 -29.95 -18.28 1.95
N MET A 325 -29.99 -18.46 3.27
CA MET A 325 -31.03 -19.22 3.94
C MET A 325 -31.37 -18.61 5.29
N LYS A 326 -32.57 -18.90 5.77
CA LYS A 326 -32.96 -18.58 7.15
C LYS A 326 -32.25 -19.49 8.15
N PRO A 327 -32.09 -19.08 9.43
CA PRO A 327 -31.45 -19.89 10.47
C PRO A 327 -32.08 -21.26 10.74
N ASP A 328 -33.35 -21.44 10.35
CA ASP A 328 -34.07 -22.72 10.43
C ASP A 328 -33.81 -23.64 9.24
N GLY A 329 -33.07 -23.18 8.23
CA GLY A 329 -32.77 -23.89 6.99
C GLY A 329 -33.83 -23.70 5.89
N SER A 330 -34.84 -22.86 6.11
CA SER A 330 -35.88 -22.54 5.12
C SER A 330 -35.47 -21.36 4.22
N ALA A 331 -36.34 -21.02 3.26
CA ALA A 331 -36.19 -19.86 2.36
C ALA A 331 -34.81 -19.81 1.67
N VAL A 332 -34.40 -20.96 1.14
CA VAL A 332 -33.13 -21.08 0.41
C VAL A 332 -33.23 -20.32 -0.91
N LYS A 333 -32.34 -19.35 -1.11
CA LYS A 333 -32.24 -18.56 -2.34
C LYS A 333 -30.81 -18.69 -2.91
N PRO A 334 -30.59 -19.52 -3.95
CA PRO A 334 -29.32 -19.56 -4.66
C PRO A 334 -29.11 -18.28 -5.48
N MET A 335 -27.86 -17.82 -5.57
CA MET A 335 -27.42 -16.68 -6.38
C MET A 335 -26.63 -17.21 -7.57
N LEU A 336 -27.34 -17.75 -8.57
CA LEU A 336 -26.76 -18.46 -9.72
C LEU A 336 -25.81 -17.57 -10.55
N GLU A 337 -26.03 -16.26 -10.54
CA GLU A 337 -25.20 -15.28 -11.23
C GLU A 337 -23.78 -15.14 -10.67
N LEU A 338 -23.53 -15.68 -9.48
CA LEU A 338 -22.21 -15.73 -8.84
C LEU A 338 -21.61 -17.15 -8.90
N GLY A 339 -22.10 -18.00 -9.80
CA GLY A 339 -21.68 -19.38 -9.93
C GLY A 339 -20.26 -19.51 -10.49
N ILE A 340 -19.42 -20.33 -9.85
CA ILE A 340 -18.10 -20.70 -10.36
C ILE A 340 -18.18 -22.10 -10.93
N PHE A 341 -17.83 -22.26 -12.21
CA PHE A 341 -17.78 -23.53 -12.89
C PHE A 341 -16.55 -24.33 -12.46
N LYS A 342 -16.76 -25.61 -12.11
CA LYS A 342 -15.77 -26.51 -11.55
C LYS A 342 -15.80 -27.87 -12.24
N ASN A 343 -14.64 -28.46 -12.48
CA ASN A 343 -14.50 -29.82 -13.02
C ASN A 343 -13.98 -30.80 -11.97
N ALA A 344 -13.47 -30.32 -10.83
CA ALA A 344 -12.94 -31.17 -9.78
C ALA A 344 -13.70 -31.01 -8.45
N ILE A 345 -14.07 -32.15 -7.88
CA ILE A 345 -14.51 -32.31 -6.48
C ILE A 345 -13.98 -33.64 -5.96
N HIS A 346 -13.57 -33.66 -4.69
CA HIS A 346 -13.00 -34.85 -4.06
C HIS A 346 -14.01 -35.48 -3.11
N PHE A 347 -14.46 -36.70 -3.41
CA PHE A 347 -15.25 -37.52 -2.49
C PHE A 347 -14.32 -38.49 -1.78
N ARG A 348 -14.32 -38.48 -0.44
CA ARG A 348 -13.33 -39.22 0.37
C ARG A 348 -13.96 -39.84 1.61
N GLN A 349 -13.35 -40.90 2.13
CA GLN A 349 -13.68 -41.41 3.46
C GLN A 349 -12.75 -40.82 4.52
N ALA A 350 -13.30 -40.49 5.69
CA ALA A 350 -12.51 -39.97 6.81
C ALA A 350 -11.39 -40.95 7.25
N SER A 351 -11.58 -42.25 7.03
CA SER A 351 -10.58 -43.29 7.31
C SER A 351 -9.38 -43.29 6.36
N GLU A 352 -9.48 -42.63 5.22
CA GLU A 352 -8.42 -42.56 4.19
C GLU A 352 -7.52 -41.33 4.35
N ILE A 353 -7.84 -40.44 5.30
CA ILE A 353 -7.12 -39.16 5.49
C ILE A 353 -5.92 -39.39 6.40
N ASP A 354 -4.72 -39.12 5.89
CA ASP A 354 -3.51 -39.04 6.72
C ASP A 354 -3.58 -37.78 7.60
N PRO A 355 -3.56 -37.91 8.95
CA PRO A 355 -3.64 -36.76 9.85
C PRO A 355 -2.45 -35.79 9.77
N LYS A 356 -1.35 -36.14 9.09
CA LYS A 356 -0.13 -35.31 9.03
C LYS A 356 0.08 -34.60 7.71
N HIS A 357 -0.10 -35.30 6.59
CA HIS A 357 0.32 -34.81 5.27
C HIS A 357 -0.85 -34.63 4.29
N ASP A 358 -2.09 -34.88 4.74
CA ASP A 358 -3.25 -34.75 3.89
C ASP A 358 -3.84 -33.33 3.91
N PRO A 359 -4.21 -32.74 2.76
CA PRO A 359 -4.88 -31.43 2.74
C PRO A 359 -6.20 -31.41 3.50
N ASP A 360 -6.89 -32.55 3.63
CA ASP A 360 -8.15 -32.69 4.38
C ASP A 360 -7.94 -33.05 5.87
N ALA A 361 -6.69 -33.18 6.35
CA ALA A 361 -6.38 -33.47 7.76
C ALA A 361 -7.10 -32.57 8.79
N PRO A 362 -7.32 -31.25 8.55
CA PRO A 362 -8.08 -30.39 9.48
C PRO A 362 -9.48 -30.91 9.81
N VAL A 363 -10.09 -31.72 8.94
CA VAL A 363 -11.42 -32.32 9.11
C VAL A 363 -11.43 -33.31 10.29
N LEU A 364 -10.34 -34.05 10.52
CA LEU A 364 -10.25 -35.03 11.61
C LEU A 364 -10.24 -34.36 13.00
N GLY A 365 -9.71 -33.14 13.10
CA GLY A 365 -9.69 -32.33 14.31
C GLY A 365 -10.96 -31.48 14.53
N SER A 366 -11.95 -31.60 13.65
CA SER A 366 -13.07 -30.66 13.55
C SER A 366 -13.99 -30.63 14.78
N SER A 367 -13.96 -31.66 15.64
CA SER A 367 -14.75 -31.74 16.88
C SER A 367 -14.36 -30.72 17.95
N ARG A 368 -13.20 -30.05 17.82
CA ARG A 368 -12.77 -28.97 18.71
C ARG A 368 -13.57 -27.68 18.53
N VAL A 369 -14.32 -27.53 17.42
CA VAL A 369 -15.10 -26.34 17.10
C VAL A 369 -16.58 -26.58 17.38
N LYS A 370 -17.17 -25.82 18.31
CA LYS A 370 -18.61 -25.93 18.61
C LYS A 370 -19.45 -25.38 17.45
N ARG A 371 -20.27 -26.24 16.83
CA ARG A 371 -21.20 -25.86 15.76
C ARG A 371 -22.67 -25.95 16.22
N PRO A 372 -23.55 -25.02 15.80
CA PRO A 372 -24.99 -25.19 15.94
C PRO A 372 -25.45 -26.40 15.13
N LEU A 373 -26.32 -27.21 15.72
CA LEU A 373 -26.80 -28.44 15.09
C LEU A 373 -27.90 -28.16 14.07
N THR A 374 -27.93 -28.93 12.98
CA THR A 374 -29.10 -29.03 12.10
C THR A 374 -30.33 -29.49 12.89
N HIS A 375 -31.55 -29.29 12.37
CA HIS A 375 -32.77 -29.77 13.04
C HIS A 375 -32.66 -31.26 13.41
N TYR A 376 -32.16 -32.08 12.48
CA TYR A 376 -31.89 -33.50 12.73
C TYR A 376 -30.76 -33.73 13.76
N GLY A 377 -29.65 -33.00 13.67
CA GLY A 377 -28.57 -33.05 14.65
C GLY A 377 -29.05 -32.73 16.08
N ARG A 378 -29.97 -31.77 16.25
CA ARG A 378 -30.63 -31.47 17.54
C ARG A 378 -31.44 -32.67 18.04
N SER A 379 -32.15 -33.36 17.14
CA SER A 379 -32.91 -34.56 17.49
C SER A 379 -32.01 -35.72 17.95
N LEU A 380 -30.85 -35.92 17.31
CA LEU A 380 -29.85 -36.92 17.71
C LEU A 380 -29.22 -36.60 19.07
N LYS A 381 -28.87 -35.33 19.32
CA LYS A 381 -28.32 -34.92 20.62
C LYS A 381 -29.33 -35.11 21.75
N ARG A 382 -30.63 -34.84 21.50
CA ARG A 382 -31.72 -35.14 22.44
C ARG A 382 -31.85 -36.64 22.72
N LYS A 383 -31.75 -37.50 21.70
CA LYS A 383 -31.77 -38.97 21.88
C LYS A 383 -30.55 -39.51 22.63
N LYS A 384 -29.33 -39.00 22.35
CA LYS A 384 -28.12 -39.37 23.11
C LYS A 384 -28.19 -38.96 24.59
N ARG A 385 -28.78 -37.79 24.91
CA ARG A 385 -29.00 -37.34 26.30
C ARG A 385 -29.99 -38.24 27.06
N LYS A 386 -31.01 -38.80 26.40
CA LYS A 386 -31.97 -39.74 27.00
C LYS A 386 -31.44 -41.17 27.18
N LYS A 387 -30.26 -41.50 26.62
CA LYS A 387 -29.64 -42.84 26.67
C LYS A 387 -28.40 -42.91 27.58
N LYS A 388 -28.04 -41.83 28.29
CA LYS A 388 -27.06 -41.91 29.37
C LYS A 388 -27.84 -42.24 30.66
N PRO A 389 -27.50 -43.34 31.37
CA PRO A 389 -28.12 -43.69 32.64
C PRO A 389 -27.92 -42.60 33.69
#